data_AF-A0A1X2GLD6-F1
#
_entry.id   AF-A0A1X2GLD6-F1
#
_cell.length_a   1.000
_cell.length_b   1.000
_cell.length_c   1.000
_cell.angle_alpha   90.00
_cell.angle_beta   90.00
_cell.angle_gamma   90.00
#
_symmetry.space_group_name_H-M   'P 1'
#
loop_
_entity.id
_entity.type
_entity.pdbx_description
1 polymer ?
#
loop_
_entity_poly.entity_id
_entity_poly.type
_entity_poly.pdbx_seq_one_letter_code
_entity_poly.pdbx_strand_id
1 'polypeptide(L)'
;MADFHDSQKMMALMIANKDIHNKILFCFRNLLEQLPLEPISQRIDELELITRYVTAAISPLFENLMKDIMFRWTSVANDECKSSEVSLLLARPDSTITKVVGTDIGQTVGYGEVKPASQALNHKLVGKDLVRLALLSKNAVDTYRSKFVMSFLVVGHHVTFYLTDGTRHGLYPMVEIAHIQLPMSLKELPLFIAQADQLTTVSSAFWRLCVNQETNQQSSFMPTLSDNEIARIMDIQVSRKRKASTSHHNH
;
A
#
# COMPACT_ATOMS: atom_id res chain seq x y z
N MET A 1 -12.52 -17.12 35.62
CA MET A 1 -12.72 -18.26 34.67
C MET A 1 -13.62 -17.88 33.48
N ALA A 2 -14.46 -16.84 33.56
CA ALA A 2 -15.21 -16.28 32.42
C ALA A 2 -14.30 -15.55 31.40
N ASP A 3 -13.30 -14.80 31.86
CA ASP A 3 -12.35 -14.05 31.02
C ASP A 3 -11.63 -14.89 29.96
N PHE A 4 -11.29 -16.14 30.27
CA PHE A 4 -10.57 -17.01 29.37
C PHE A 4 -11.46 -17.57 28.26
N HIS A 5 -12.76 -17.76 28.52
CA HIS A 5 -13.72 -18.27 27.56
C HIS A 5 -14.13 -17.19 26.53
N ASP A 6 -14.25 -15.94 26.98
CA ASP A 6 -14.51 -14.81 26.07
C ASP A 6 -13.25 -14.48 25.25
N SER A 7 -12.07 -14.56 25.85
CA SER A 7 -10.79 -14.50 25.13
C SER A 7 -10.64 -15.61 24.10
N GLN A 8 -11.14 -16.82 24.37
CA GLN A 8 -11.14 -17.94 23.42
C GLN A 8 -12.15 -17.76 22.28
N LYS A 9 -13.34 -17.21 22.54
CA LYS A 9 -14.31 -16.84 21.48
C LYS A 9 -13.78 -15.70 20.61
N MET A 10 -13.12 -14.72 21.23
CA MET A 10 -12.44 -13.65 20.51
C MET A 10 -11.28 -14.22 19.68
N MET A 11 -10.48 -15.13 20.24
CA MET A 11 -9.46 -15.88 19.49
C MET A 11 -10.07 -16.70 18.35
N ALA A 12 -11.26 -17.29 18.50
CA ALA A 12 -11.91 -18.05 17.44
C ALA A 12 -12.38 -17.16 16.28
N LEU A 13 -12.93 -15.97 16.58
CA LEU A 13 -13.20 -14.93 15.58
C LEU A 13 -11.89 -14.40 14.94
N MET A 14 -10.79 -14.38 15.69
CA MET A 14 -9.46 -14.01 15.18
C MET A 14 -8.78 -15.13 14.37
N ILE A 15 -9.09 -16.40 14.63
CA ILE A 15 -8.64 -17.56 13.84
C ILE A 15 -9.28 -17.50 12.44
N ALA A 16 -10.49 -16.96 12.30
CA ALA A 16 -11.05 -16.65 11.00
C ALA A 16 -10.10 -15.73 10.19
N ASN A 17 -9.43 -14.74 10.80
CA ASN A 17 -8.47 -13.84 10.13
C ASN A 17 -7.19 -14.53 9.59
N LYS A 18 -7.04 -15.86 9.75
CA LYS A 18 -5.95 -16.62 9.12
C LYS A 18 -6.21 -16.93 7.64
N ASP A 19 -7.48 -17.01 7.24
CA ASP A 19 -7.89 -17.29 5.87
C ASP A 19 -7.90 -16.00 5.03
N ILE A 20 -7.32 -16.08 3.83
CA ILE A 20 -7.36 -15.03 2.83
C ILE A 20 -8.78 -14.56 2.53
N HIS A 21 -9.75 -15.49 2.52
CA HIS A 21 -11.15 -15.17 2.26
C HIS A 21 -11.76 -14.33 3.38
N ASN A 22 -11.41 -14.62 4.63
CA ASN A 22 -11.91 -13.85 5.78
C ASN A 22 -11.37 -12.43 5.80
N LYS A 23 -10.14 -12.20 5.30
CA LYS A 23 -9.59 -10.84 5.11
C LYS A 23 -10.43 -10.02 4.14
N ILE A 24 -10.87 -10.63 3.05
CA ILE A 24 -11.73 -9.98 2.06
C ILE A 24 -13.11 -9.69 2.64
N LEU A 25 -13.68 -10.64 3.39
CA LEU A 25 -14.95 -10.41 4.09
C LEU A 25 -14.87 -9.24 5.08
N PHE A 26 -13.74 -9.07 5.77
CA PHE A 26 -13.52 -7.89 6.62
C PHE A 26 -13.44 -6.59 5.82
N CYS A 27 -12.88 -6.58 4.61
CA CYS A 27 -12.91 -5.41 3.74
C CYS A 27 -14.36 -5.02 3.42
N PHE A 28 -15.20 -5.99 3.03
CA PHE A 28 -16.61 -5.76 2.73
C PHE A 28 -17.39 -5.29 3.96
N ARG A 29 -17.19 -5.94 5.11
CA ARG A 29 -17.81 -5.55 6.37
C ARG A 29 -17.45 -4.11 6.75
N ASN A 30 -16.17 -3.75 6.70
CA ASN A 30 -15.72 -2.41 7.06
C ASN A 30 -16.36 -1.35 6.14
N LEU A 31 -16.46 -1.63 4.84
CA LEU A 31 -17.12 -0.73 3.89
C LEU A 31 -18.63 -0.64 4.14
N LEU A 32 -19.30 -1.75 4.48
CA LEU A 32 -20.72 -1.73 4.89
C LEU A 32 -20.97 -0.80 6.09
N GLU A 33 -20.04 -0.76 7.03
CA GLU A 33 -20.15 0.04 8.25
C GLU A 33 -19.77 1.53 8.05
N GLN A 34 -18.95 1.86 7.04
CA GLN A 34 -18.35 3.20 6.89
C GLN A 34 -18.95 4.04 5.75
N LEU A 35 -19.48 3.39 4.70
CA LEU A 35 -19.92 4.06 3.50
C LEU A 35 -21.31 4.68 3.65
N PRO A 36 -21.55 5.85 3.02
CA PRO A 36 -22.90 6.37 2.89
C PRO A 36 -23.75 5.48 1.97
N LEU A 37 -25.07 5.52 2.14
CA LEU A 37 -26.01 4.81 1.27
C LEU A 37 -25.90 5.25 -0.20
N GLU A 38 -25.72 6.56 -0.41
CA GLU A 38 -25.64 7.22 -1.72
C GLU A 38 -24.30 7.97 -1.85
N PRO A 39 -23.77 8.15 -3.06
CA PRO A 39 -22.59 8.97 -3.29
C PRO A 39 -22.81 10.41 -2.81
N ILE A 40 -21.85 10.93 -2.05
CA ILE A 40 -21.86 12.33 -1.61
C ILE A 40 -21.33 13.18 -2.77
N SER A 41 -22.08 14.21 -3.18
CA SER A 41 -21.72 15.08 -4.31
C SER A 41 -20.56 16.03 -4.01
N GLN A 42 -20.23 16.21 -2.74
CA GLN A 42 -19.13 17.05 -2.29
C GLN A 42 -17.78 16.44 -2.68
N ARG A 43 -16.81 17.32 -2.90
CA ARG A 43 -15.45 16.89 -3.19
C ARG A 43 -14.84 16.27 -1.93
N ILE A 44 -14.44 15.00 -2.06
CA ILE A 44 -13.74 14.26 -1.02
C ILE A 44 -12.28 14.71 -0.99
N ASP A 45 -11.82 15.14 0.18
CA ASP A 45 -10.43 15.51 0.41
C ASP A 45 -9.55 14.28 0.69
N GLU A 46 -8.24 14.49 0.84
CA GLU A 46 -7.28 13.39 1.03
C GLU A 46 -7.52 12.66 2.37
N LEU A 47 -7.86 13.40 3.44
CA LEU A 47 -8.05 12.82 4.77
C LEU A 47 -9.32 11.98 4.85
N GLU A 48 -10.42 12.48 4.29
CA GLU A 48 -11.67 11.73 4.20
C GLU A 48 -11.49 10.49 3.31
N LEU A 49 -10.81 10.63 2.17
CA LEU A 49 -10.48 9.51 1.29
C LEU A 49 -9.73 8.41 2.06
N ILE A 50 -8.68 8.80 2.79
CA ILE A 50 -7.87 7.89 3.62
C ILE A 50 -8.73 7.20 4.68
N THR A 51 -9.39 7.98 5.53
CA THR A 51 -9.98 7.48 6.78
C THR A 51 -11.26 6.69 6.54
N ARG A 52 -12.12 7.11 5.60
CA ARG A 52 -13.43 6.50 5.37
C ARG A 52 -13.39 5.38 4.34
N TYR A 53 -12.68 5.58 3.23
CA TYR A 53 -12.75 4.68 2.09
C TYR A 53 -11.54 3.73 2.05
N VAL A 54 -10.34 4.30 1.98
CA VAL A 54 -9.11 3.52 1.79
C VAL A 54 -8.86 2.61 3.00
N THR A 55 -8.85 3.16 4.21
CA THR A 55 -8.60 2.38 5.45
C THR A 55 -9.56 1.20 5.58
N ALA A 56 -10.86 1.44 5.35
CA ALA A 56 -11.88 0.42 5.44
C ALA A 56 -11.65 -0.71 4.43
N ALA A 57 -11.30 -0.36 3.19
CA ALA A 57 -11.13 -1.31 2.10
C ALA A 57 -9.82 -2.10 2.14
N ILE A 58 -8.70 -1.50 2.57
CA ILE A 58 -7.37 -2.11 2.37
C ILE A 58 -6.70 -2.61 3.66
N SER A 59 -6.99 -2.00 4.81
CA SER A 59 -6.31 -2.39 6.07
C SER A 59 -6.44 -3.90 6.36
N PRO A 60 -7.62 -4.53 6.21
CA PRO A 60 -7.76 -5.97 6.51
C PRO A 60 -6.94 -6.89 5.61
N LEU A 61 -6.58 -6.44 4.39
CA LEU A 61 -5.74 -7.20 3.47
C LEU A 61 -4.32 -7.40 4.02
N PHE A 62 -3.82 -6.41 4.76
CA PHE A 62 -2.42 -6.29 5.14
C PHE A 62 -2.18 -6.45 6.64
N GLU A 63 -3.10 -5.98 7.49
CA GLU A 63 -2.90 -6.01 8.93
C GLU A 63 -3.21 -7.40 9.52
N ASN A 64 -2.35 -7.84 10.43
CA ASN A 64 -2.64 -8.91 11.37
C ASN A 64 -1.72 -8.77 12.58
N LEU A 65 -2.24 -8.15 13.63
CA LEU A 65 -1.49 -7.93 14.88
C LEU A 65 -1.07 -9.25 15.55
N MET A 66 -1.75 -10.37 15.29
CA MET A 66 -1.36 -11.69 15.80
C MET A 66 -0.19 -12.32 15.03
N LYS A 67 0.15 -11.78 13.87
CA LYS A 67 1.36 -12.12 13.11
C LYS A 67 2.38 -10.98 13.16
N ASP A 68 2.20 -10.07 14.12
CA ASP A 68 3.01 -8.88 14.30
C ASP A 68 3.09 -8.00 13.03
N ILE A 69 2.06 -8.00 12.18
CA ILE A 69 2.00 -7.10 11.02
C ILE A 69 1.04 -5.96 11.33
N MET A 70 1.56 -4.75 11.33
CA MET A 70 0.82 -3.53 11.65
C MET A 70 0.73 -2.64 10.42
N PHE A 71 -0.47 -2.19 10.09
CA PHE A 71 -0.71 -1.18 9.05
C PHE A 71 -0.84 0.20 9.72
N ARG A 72 -0.16 1.21 9.20
CA ARG A 72 -0.19 2.57 9.78
C ARG A 72 -0.27 3.65 8.71
N TRP A 73 -1.22 4.55 8.86
CA TRP A 73 -1.11 5.90 8.31
C TRP A 73 -0.09 6.65 9.16
N THR A 74 0.90 7.25 8.52
CA THR A 74 1.99 7.87 9.27
C THR A 74 1.81 9.39 9.35
N SER A 75 2.35 9.95 10.44
CA SER A 75 2.64 11.36 10.77
C SER A 75 4.10 11.84 10.62
N VAL A 76 5.01 10.88 10.84
CA VAL A 76 6.46 11.06 11.02
C VAL A 76 7.33 10.23 10.06
N ALA A 77 8.54 10.70 9.76
CA ALA A 77 9.47 10.04 8.84
C ALA A 77 10.01 8.73 9.43
N ASN A 78 10.24 7.73 8.59
CA ASN A 78 10.73 6.41 9.01
C ASN A 78 12.27 6.33 8.96
N ASP A 79 12.85 5.29 9.57
CA ASP A 79 14.30 5.13 9.64
C ASP A 79 14.97 4.95 8.28
N GLU A 80 14.25 4.41 7.29
CA GLU A 80 14.71 4.25 5.90
C GLU A 80 14.81 5.59 5.15
N CYS A 81 14.31 6.69 5.74
CA CYS A 81 14.51 8.06 5.24
C CYS A 81 15.82 8.68 5.75
N LYS A 82 16.55 8.04 6.68
CA LYS A 82 17.74 8.61 7.33
C LYS A 82 19.07 8.21 6.69
N SER A 83 19.09 7.17 5.85
CA SER A 83 20.32 6.51 5.38
C SER A 83 20.86 7.01 4.03
N SER A 84 20.28 8.07 3.44
CA SER A 84 20.74 8.58 2.15
C SER A 84 20.72 10.10 2.13
N GLU A 85 21.68 10.71 1.42
CA GLU A 85 21.75 12.15 1.09
C GLU A 85 20.58 12.60 0.18
N VAL A 86 19.38 12.07 0.40
CA VAL A 86 18.21 12.14 -0.47
C VAL A 86 17.14 12.92 0.29
N SER A 87 17.31 14.23 0.36
CA SER A 87 16.52 15.08 1.26
C SER A 87 15.23 15.62 0.64
N LEU A 88 15.04 15.49 -0.69
CA LEU A 88 13.89 16.10 -1.40
C LEU A 88 12.92 15.10 -2.06
N LEU A 89 13.36 13.85 -2.31
CA LEU A 89 12.57 12.79 -2.96
C LEU A 89 12.15 11.65 -2.02
N LEU A 90 12.87 11.42 -0.92
CA LEU A 90 12.44 10.55 0.20
C LEU A 90 11.58 11.34 1.20
N ALA A 91 10.60 12.06 0.66
CA ALA A 91 9.50 12.46 1.51
C ALA A 91 8.86 11.19 2.08
N ARG A 92 8.53 11.28 3.36
CA ARG A 92 7.80 10.30 4.11
C ARG A 92 6.55 9.77 3.37
N PRO A 93 6.26 8.46 3.37
CA PRO A 93 5.06 7.93 2.75
C PRO A 93 3.80 8.25 3.56
N ASP A 94 2.63 8.24 2.92
CA ASP A 94 1.35 8.41 3.62
C ASP A 94 1.07 7.23 4.55
N SER A 95 1.44 6.01 4.14
CA SER A 95 1.31 4.79 4.95
C SER A 95 2.51 3.85 4.89
N THR A 96 2.65 3.06 5.95
CA THR A 96 3.64 1.99 6.07
C THR A 96 3.03 0.74 6.66
N ILE A 97 3.54 -0.41 6.24
CA ILE A 97 3.14 -1.74 6.73
C ILE A 97 4.40 -2.39 7.28
N THR A 98 4.42 -2.66 8.58
CA THR A 98 5.64 -3.06 9.30
C THR A 98 5.45 -4.35 10.07
N LYS A 99 6.51 -5.18 10.11
CA LYS A 99 6.67 -6.22 11.11
C LYS A 99 7.01 -5.58 12.44
N VAL A 100 6.28 -5.90 13.50
CA VAL A 100 6.53 -5.48 14.87
C VAL A 100 7.39 -6.53 15.54
N VAL A 101 8.37 -6.12 16.33
CA VAL A 101 9.23 -7.03 17.10
C VAL A 101 9.16 -6.61 18.56
N GLY A 102 8.38 -7.34 19.35
CA GLY A 102 8.08 -6.93 20.73
C GLY A 102 7.30 -5.62 20.76
N THR A 103 7.92 -4.57 21.30
CA THR A 103 7.33 -3.21 21.35
C THR A 103 7.79 -2.31 20.20
N ASP A 104 8.72 -2.77 19.37
CA ASP A 104 9.43 -1.93 18.42
C ASP A 104 8.90 -2.12 17.00
N ILE A 105 8.91 -1.03 16.24
CA ILE A 105 8.63 -1.05 14.80
C ILE A 105 9.86 -1.66 14.11
N GLY A 106 9.69 -2.84 13.54
CA GLY A 106 10.72 -3.56 12.81
C GLY A 106 10.67 -3.32 11.31
N GLN A 107 10.95 -4.37 10.54
CA GLN A 107 11.05 -4.34 9.07
C GLN A 107 9.79 -3.79 8.40
N THR A 108 9.96 -2.79 7.53
CA THR A 108 8.88 -2.38 6.61
C THR A 108 8.75 -3.37 5.47
N VAL A 109 7.53 -3.86 5.27
CA VAL A 109 7.15 -4.82 4.20
C VAL A 109 6.20 -4.20 3.17
N GLY A 110 5.75 -2.97 3.41
CA GLY A 110 5.06 -2.21 2.39
C GLY A 110 4.82 -0.74 2.69
N TYR A 111 4.44 -0.01 1.64
CA TYR A 111 4.24 1.43 1.64
C TYR A 111 2.95 1.79 0.90
N GLY A 112 2.43 2.99 1.14
CA GLY A 112 1.33 3.49 0.34
C GLY A 112 1.22 5.01 0.30
N GLU A 113 0.66 5.49 -0.79
CA GLU A 113 0.42 6.90 -1.10
C GLU A 113 -1.03 7.11 -1.49
N VAL A 114 -1.58 8.27 -1.13
CA VAL A 114 -2.97 8.63 -1.46
C VAL A 114 -3.02 10.02 -2.03
N LYS A 115 -3.75 10.18 -3.14
CA LYS A 115 -4.03 11.47 -3.74
C LYS A 115 -5.53 11.58 -4.03
N PRO A 116 -6.19 12.67 -3.64
CA PRO A 116 -7.62 12.84 -3.89
C PRO A 116 -7.89 13.01 -5.39
N ALA A 117 -9.12 12.72 -5.83
CA ALA A 117 -9.51 12.74 -7.25
C ALA A 117 -9.18 14.07 -7.94
N SER A 118 -9.25 15.17 -7.20
CA SER A 118 -8.87 16.51 -7.68
C SER A 118 -7.41 16.69 -8.09
N GLN A 119 -6.51 15.80 -7.67
CA GLN A 119 -5.10 15.78 -8.06
C GLN A 119 -4.82 14.70 -9.12
N ALA A 120 -5.81 13.95 -9.59
CA ALA A 120 -5.62 12.87 -10.55
C ALA A 120 -5.01 13.34 -11.89
N LEU A 121 -5.38 14.55 -12.33
CA LEU A 121 -4.82 15.17 -13.54
C LEU A 121 -3.48 15.86 -13.30
N ASN A 122 -3.03 15.95 -12.06
CA ASN A 122 -1.71 16.44 -11.71
C ASN A 122 -0.68 15.30 -11.82
N HIS A 123 -0.43 14.86 -13.05
CA HIS A 123 0.46 13.74 -13.37
C HIS A 123 1.87 13.92 -12.77
N LYS A 124 2.31 15.16 -12.55
CA LYS A 124 3.58 15.46 -11.87
C LYS A 124 3.57 14.99 -10.42
N LEU A 125 2.52 15.30 -9.66
CA LEU A 125 2.40 14.87 -8.26
C LEU A 125 2.20 13.36 -8.17
N VAL A 126 1.27 12.81 -8.96
CA VAL A 126 1.03 11.36 -9.00
C VAL A 126 2.30 10.59 -9.38
N GLY A 127 3.05 11.08 -10.37
CA GLY A 127 4.32 10.49 -10.77
C GLY A 127 5.41 10.61 -9.70
N LYS A 128 5.46 11.74 -8.97
CA LYS A 128 6.36 11.90 -7.82
C LYS A 128 6.08 10.86 -6.74
N ASP A 129 4.81 10.61 -6.45
CA ASP A 129 4.39 9.63 -5.44
C ASP A 129 4.75 8.21 -5.85
N LEU A 130 4.58 7.87 -7.13
CA LEU A 130 5.00 6.57 -7.67
C LEU A 130 6.53 6.37 -7.60
N VAL A 131 7.31 7.39 -7.96
CA VAL A 131 8.79 7.35 -7.85
C VAL A 131 9.21 7.18 -6.38
N ARG A 132 8.54 7.88 -5.48
CA ARG A 132 8.76 7.75 -4.03
C ARG A 132 8.47 6.34 -3.52
N LEU A 133 7.36 5.72 -3.94
CA LEU A 133 7.06 4.31 -3.61
C LEU A 133 8.13 3.35 -4.11
N ALA A 134 8.60 3.54 -5.35
CA ALA A 134 9.67 2.71 -5.92
C ALA A 134 10.97 2.84 -5.11
N LEU A 135 11.34 4.06 -4.74
CA LEU A 135 12.55 4.34 -3.99
C LEU A 135 12.47 3.78 -2.55
N LEU A 136 11.36 4.00 -1.85
CA LEU A 136 11.14 3.45 -0.51
C LEU A 136 11.14 1.92 -0.53
N SER A 137 10.48 1.31 -1.52
CA SER A 137 10.46 -0.15 -1.66
C SER A 137 11.85 -0.73 -1.92
N LYS A 138 12.64 -0.09 -2.79
CA LYS A 138 14.03 -0.46 -3.05
C LYS A 138 14.90 -0.31 -1.79
N ASN A 139 14.75 0.79 -1.06
CA ASN A 139 15.49 1.00 0.19
C ASN A 139 15.12 -0.02 1.27
N ALA A 140 13.85 -0.46 1.36
CA ALA A 140 13.44 -1.53 2.26
C ALA A 140 13.96 -2.91 1.83
N VAL A 141 14.04 -3.16 0.52
CA VAL A 141 14.75 -4.34 -0.02
C VAL A 141 16.20 -4.34 0.44
N ASP A 142 16.91 -3.23 0.27
CA ASP A 142 18.32 -3.13 0.61
C ASP A 142 18.54 -3.22 2.13
N THR A 143 17.82 -2.41 2.91
CA THR A 143 18.01 -2.29 4.36
C THR A 143 17.71 -3.60 5.09
N TYR A 144 16.63 -4.28 4.72
CA TYR A 144 16.16 -5.48 5.43
C TYR A 144 16.45 -6.78 4.70
N ARG A 145 17.17 -6.71 3.57
CA ARG A 145 17.41 -7.85 2.67
C ARG A 145 16.11 -8.56 2.27
N SER A 146 15.06 -7.76 2.03
CA SER A 146 13.75 -8.26 1.62
C SER A 146 13.84 -8.75 0.17
N LYS A 147 13.26 -9.92 -0.14
CA LYS A 147 13.01 -10.36 -1.52
C LYS A 147 11.92 -9.52 -2.17
N PHE A 148 10.86 -9.19 -1.43
CA PHE A 148 9.74 -8.44 -1.97
C PHE A 148 9.21 -7.40 -0.99
N VAL A 149 8.79 -6.26 -1.54
CA VAL A 149 8.11 -5.18 -0.81
C VAL A 149 6.88 -4.76 -1.61
N MET A 150 5.73 -4.64 -0.95
CA MET A 150 4.48 -4.24 -1.59
C MET A 150 4.26 -2.74 -1.47
N SER A 151 3.78 -2.10 -2.53
CA SER A 151 3.38 -0.71 -2.52
C SER A 151 1.96 -0.56 -3.05
N PHE A 152 1.24 0.46 -2.61
CA PHE A 152 -0.03 0.84 -3.24
C PHE A 152 -0.12 2.35 -3.47
N LEU A 153 -0.71 2.74 -4.59
CA LEU A 153 -0.99 4.14 -4.91
C LEU A 153 -2.49 4.30 -5.11
N VAL A 154 -3.09 5.20 -4.32
CA VAL A 154 -4.50 5.59 -4.48
C VAL A 154 -4.57 6.92 -5.21
N VAL A 155 -5.34 6.98 -6.29
CA VAL A 155 -5.64 8.22 -7.00
C VAL A 155 -7.15 8.33 -7.16
N GLY A 156 -7.75 9.28 -6.44
CA GLY A 156 -9.20 9.33 -6.28
C GLY A 156 -9.68 8.06 -5.61
N HIS A 157 -10.53 7.29 -6.28
CA HIS A 157 -11.07 6.05 -5.77
C HIS A 157 -10.48 4.82 -6.47
N HIS A 158 -9.36 4.96 -7.17
CA HIS A 158 -8.64 3.85 -7.78
C HIS A 158 -7.41 3.49 -6.95
N VAL A 159 -7.19 2.21 -6.69
CA VAL A 159 -6.00 1.71 -6.00
C VAL A 159 -5.22 0.81 -6.93
N THR A 160 -3.95 1.14 -7.16
CA THR A 160 -3.01 0.29 -7.90
C THR A 160 -2.02 -0.33 -6.93
N PHE A 161 -1.85 -1.65 -6.98
CA PHE A 161 -0.90 -2.39 -6.15
C PHE A 161 0.33 -2.77 -6.96
N TYR A 162 1.49 -2.57 -6.37
CA TYR A 162 2.78 -2.87 -6.96
C TYR A 162 3.58 -3.82 -6.08
N LEU A 163 4.36 -4.69 -6.71
CA LEU A 163 5.32 -5.56 -6.04
C LEU A 163 6.73 -5.21 -6.54
N THR A 164 7.59 -4.79 -5.63
CA THR A 164 9.02 -4.59 -5.91
C THR A 164 9.77 -5.89 -5.65
N ASP A 165 10.47 -6.39 -6.67
CA ASP A 165 11.27 -7.61 -6.62
C ASP A 165 12.76 -7.28 -6.44
N GLY A 166 13.30 -7.64 -5.29
CA GLY A 166 14.71 -7.48 -4.91
C GLY A 166 15.58 -8.68 -5.23
N THR A 167 15.03 -9.74 -5.83
CA THR A 167 15.75 -10.99 -6.09
C THR A 167 16.60 -10.94 -7.37
N ARG A 168 16.44 -9.89 -8.18
CA ARG A 168 17.13 -9.76 -9.46
C ARG A 168 18.43 -8.99 -9.30
N HIS A 169 19.53 -9.59 -9.74
CA HIS A 169 20.84 -8.94 -9.72
C HIS A 169 20.82 -7.66 -10.55
N GLY A 170 21.12 -6.53 -9.90
CA GLY A 170 21.30 -5.24 -10.57
C GLY A 170 20.03 -4.44 -10.87
N LEU A 171 18.83 -5.00 -10.64
CA LEU A 171 17.55 -4.39 -11.04
C LEU A 171 16.46 -4.64 -10.00
N TYR A 172 15.65 -3.62 -9.72
CA TYR A 172 14.53 -3.67 -8.76
C TYR A 172 13.22 -3.40 -9.49
N PRO A 173 12.70 -4.36 -10.30
CA PRO A 173 11.45 -4.13 -11.00
C PRO A 173 10.30 -3.98 -10.00
N MET A 174 9.56 -2.88 -10.15
CA MET A 174 8.30 -2.63 -9.46
C MET A 174 7.17 -2.89 -10.46
N VAL A 175 6.43 -3.99 -10.26
CA VAL A 175 5.42 -4.49 -11.20
C VAL A 175 4.03 -4.28 -10.63
N GLU A 176 3.11 -3.75 -11.42
CA GLU A 176 1.68 -3.71 -11.07
C GLU A 176 1.11 -5.13 -11.02
N ILE A 177 0.49 -5.49 -9.89
CA ILE A 177 -0.09 -6.83 -9.68
C ILE A 177 -1.63 -6.83 -9.68
N ALA A 178 -2.24 -5.68 -9.40
CA ALA A 178 -3.69 -5.51 -9.40
C ALA A 178 -4.07 -4.02 -9.40
N HIS A 179 -5.25 -3.74 -9.93
CA HIS A 179 -5.86 -2.42 -9.92
C HIS A 179 -7.34 -2.54 -9.56
N ILE A 180 -7.75 -1.96 -8.43
CA ILE A 180 -9.14 -2.01 -7.94
C ILE A 180 -9.80 -0.63 -7.93
N GLN A 181 -11.13 -0.60 -7.91
CA GLN A 181 -11.92 0.62 -7.74
C GLN A 181 -12.65 0.57 -6.40
N LEU A 182 -12.37 1.53 -5.52
CA LEU A 182 -13.03 1.66 -4.24
C LEU A 182 -14.49 2.12 -4.43
N PRO A 183 -15.44 1.54 -3.69
CA PRO A 183 -16.81 1.98 -3.71
C PRO A 183 -16.95 3.27 -2.90
N MET A 184 -17.62 4.26 -3.47
CA MET A 184 -17.86 5.56 -2.83
C MET A 184 -19.21 5.61 -2.10
N SER A 185 -20.02 4.57 -2.25
CA SER A 185 -21.29 4.38 -1.56
C SER A 185 -21.66 2.90 -1.47
N LEU A 186 -22.66 2.57 -0.65
CA LEU A 186 -23.18 1.20 -0.55
C LEU A 186 -23.79 0.69 -1.86
N LYS A 187 -24.28 1.58 -2.73
CA LYS A 187 -24.76 1.19 -4.08
C LYS A 187 -23.65 0.68 -4.99
N GLU A 188 -22.42 1.13 -4.77
CA GLU A 188 -21.25 0.71 -5.55
C GLU A 188 -20.55 -0.50 -4.94
N LEU A 189 -20.91 -0.89 -3.70
CA LEU A 189 -20.30 -2.03 -3.03
C LEU A 189 -20.38 -3.35 -3.82
N PRO A 190 -21.47 -3.68 -4.54
CA PRO A 190 -21.49 -4.86 -5.41
C PRO A 190 -20.39 -4.85 -6.48
N LEU A 191 -20.01 -3.69 -7.02
CA LEU A 191 -18.92 -3.57 -7.99
C LEU A 191 -17.58 -3.88 -7.33
N PHE A 192 -17.36 -3.40 -6.11
CA PHE A 192 -16.17 -3.74 -5.34
C PHE A 192 -16.09 -5.23 -5.00
N ILE A 193 -17.23 -5.85 -4.63
CA ILE A 193 -17.32 -7.30 -4.35
C ILE A 193 -16.95 -8.11 -5.60
N ALA A 194 -17.31 -7.63 -6.80
CA ALA A 194 -16.94 -8.28 -8.05
C ALA A 194 -15.41 -8.31 -8.30
N GLN A 195 -14.61 -7.55 -7.54
CA GLN A 195 -13.14 -7.52 -7.60
C GLN A 195 -12.48 -8.39 -6.51
N ALA A 196 -13.23 -9.31 -5.89
CA ALA A 196 -12.73 -10.17 -4.81
C ALA A 196 -11.51 -11.02 -5.22
N ASP A 197 -11.41 -11.43 -6.49
CA ASP A 197 -10.27 -12.16 -7.04
C ASP A 197 -8.98 -11.31 -7.03
N GLN A 198 -9.09 -10.02 -7.37
CA GLN A 198 -7.99 -9.08 -7.31
C GLN A 198 -7.56 -8.83 -5.86
N LEU A 199 -8.51 -8.66 -4.94
CA LEU A 199 -8.24 -8.54 -3.50
C LEU A 199 -7.54 -9.80 -2.95
N THR A 200 -7.98 -10.98 -3.39
CA THR A 200 -7.34 -12.27 -3.04
C THR A 200 -5.90 -12.32 -3.55
N THR A 201 -5.68 -11.90 -4.80
CA THR A 201 -4.35 -11.87 -5.42
C THR A 201 -3.40 -10.96 -4.65
N VAL A 202 -3.84 -9.74 -4.32
CA VAL A 202 -3.06 -8.76 -3.55
C VAL A 202 -2.71 -9.30 -2.17
N SER A 203 -3.71 -9.76 -1.41
CA SER A 203 -3.45 -10.20 -0.04
C SER A 203 -2.64 -11.50 -0.03
N SER A 204 -2.84 -12.42 -0.97
CA SER A 204 -2.02 -13.63 -1.11
C SER A 204 -0.57 -13.30 -1.47
N ALA A 205 -0.35 -12.39 -2.42
CA ALA A 205 0.98 -11.92 -2.77
C ALA A 205 1.67 -11.28 -1.56
N PHE A 206 0.97 -10.43 -0.80
CA PHE A 206 1.52 -9.77 0.39
C PHE A 206 1.96 -10.78 1.45
N TRP A 207 1.05 -11.66 1.88
CA TRP A 207 1.33 -12.60 2.97
C TRP A 207 2.38 -13.64 2.57
N ARG A 208 2.35 -14.12 1.32
CA ARG A 208 3.27 -15.15 0.85
C ARG A 208 4.65 -14.60 0.48
N LEU A 209 4.72 -13.45 -0.19
CA LEU A 209 5.95 -12.93 -0.76
C LEU A 209 6.62 -11.86 0.10
N CYS A 210 5.85 -10.98 0.75
CA CYS A 210 6.41 -9.88 1.55
C CYS A 210 6.54 -10.23 3.03
N VAL A 211 5.60 -11.00 3.60
CA VAL A 211 5.66 -11.36 5.03
C VAL A 211 6.50 -12.61 5.26
N ASN A 212 6.15 -13.73 4.59
CA ASN A 212 6.77 -15.05 4.80
C ASN A 212 8.03 -15.30 3.96
N GLN A 213 8.76 -14.25 3.61
CA GLN A 213 10.00 -14.36 2.84
C GLN A 213 11.14 -14.97 3.64
N GLU A 214 11.78 -16.02 3.10
CA GLU A 214 13.03 -16.57 3.65
C GLU A 214 14.25 -15.72 3.24
N THR A 215 14.97 -15.18 4.22
CA THR A 215 16.17 -14.34 4.07
C THR A 215 17.44 -15.18 3.87
N ASN A 216 17.53 -15.86 2.72
CA ASN A 216 18.72 -16.67 2.37
C ASN A 216 19.61 -16.06 1.28
N GLN A 217 19.37 -14.81 0.84
CA GLN A 217 20.11 -14.19 -0.26
C GLN A 217 21.05 -13.07 0.20
N GLN A 218 22.27 -13.10 -0.35
CA GLN A 218 23.19 -11.97 -0.43
C GLN A 218 22.87 -11.22 -1.74
N SER A 219 21.96 -10.26 -1.70
CA SER A 219 21.76 -9.35 -2.84
C SER A 219 22.97 -8.42 -2.96
N SER A 220 23.46 -8.24 -4.18
CA SER A 220 24.43 -7.19 -4.48
C SER A 220 23.71 -5.85 -4.47
N PHE A 221 24.03 -5.00 -3.50
CA PHE A 221 23.45 -3.65 -3.41
C PHE A 221 23.79 -2.84 -4.65
N MET A 222 22.77 -2.23 -5.27
CA MET A 222 23.00 -1.27 -6.34
C MET A 222 22.87 0.16 -5.80
N PRO A 223 23.75 1.07 -6.22
CA PRO A 223 23.59 2.48 -5.92
C PRO A 223 22.26 2.99 -6.49
N THR A 224 21.56 3.79 -5.70
CA THR A 224 20.40 4.55 -6.18
C THR A 224 20.92 5.69 -7.06
N LEU A 225 20.19 6.02 -8.14
CA LEU A 225 20.42 7.27 -8.87
C LEU A 225 20.38 8.47 -7.92
N SER A 226 21.21 9.47 -8.17
CA SER A 226 21.21 10.70 -7.39
C SER A 226 19.91 11.50 -7.57
N ASP A 227 19.60 12.38 -6.63
CA ASP A 227 18.41 13.24 -6.68
C ASP A 227 18.33 14.04 -7.98
N ASN A 228 19.47 14.53 -8.46
CA ASN A 228 19.54 15.28 -9.72
C ASN A 228 19.24 14.40 -10.93
N GLU A 229 19.65 13.13 -10.93
CA GLU A 229 19.36 12.19 -12.01
C GLU A 229 17.88 11.81 -12.01
N ILE A 230 17.31 11.51 -10.84
CA ILE A 230 15.88 11.20 -10.70
C ILE A 230 15.03 12.43 -11.08
N ALA A 231 15.38 13.61 -10.58
CA ALA A 231 14.69 14.85 -10.92
C ALA A 231 14.74 15.13 -12.42
N ARG A 232 15.89 14.91 -13.08
CA ARG A 232 15.99 15.02 -14.54
C ARG A 232 15.09 14.04 -15.27
N ILE A 233 15.02 12.77 -14.85
CA ILE A 233 14.12 11.78 -15.46
C ILE A 233 12.66 12.23 -15.32
N MET A 234 12.28 12.71 -14.14
CA MET A 234 10.94 13.22 -13.87
C MET A 234 10.62 14.49 -14.66
N ASP A 235 11.59 15.40 -14.82
CA ASP A 235 11.43 16.65 -15.58
C ASP A 235 11.46 16.41 -17.10
N ILE A 236 12.13 15.38 -17.60
CA ILE A 236 12.06 14.99 -19.04
C ILE A 236 10.64 14.53 -19.40
N GLN A 237 9.85 14.05 -18.44
CA GLN A 237 8.44 13.71 -18.65
C GLN A 237 7.48 14.93 -18.65
N VAL A 238 7.99 16.17 -18.65
CA VAL A 238 7.21 17.44 -18.63
C VAL A 238 6.38 17.70 -19.91
N SER A 239 6.35 16.78 -20.88
CA SER A 239 5.30 16.84 -21.91
C SER A 239 3.93 16.65 -21.25
N ARG A 240 3.26 17.77 -20.94
CA ARG A 240 1.90 17.87 -20.38
C ARG A 240 0.83 17.13 -21.20
N LYS A 241 1.20 16.59 -22.36
CA LYS A 241 0.34 15.85 -23.29
C LYS A 241 0.49 14.32 -23.20
N ARG A 242 1.46 13.80 -22.43
CA ARG A 242 1.67 12.34 -22.32
C ARG A 242 0.81 11.79 -21.18
N LYS A 243 -0.16 10.94 -21.51
CA LYS A 243 -0.97 10.21 -20.50
C LYS A 243 -0.03 9.41 -19.59
N ALA A 244 -0.17 9.57 -18.28
CA ALA A 244 0.43 8.63 -17.33
C ALA A 244 -0.32 7.30 -17.47
N SER A 245 0.40 6.17 -17.58
CA SER A 245 -0.24 4.85 -17.67
C SER A 245 -1.09 4.52 -16.45
N THR A 246 -0.78 5.12 -15.31
CA THR A 246 -1.50 5.01 -14.03
C THR A 246 -2.70 5.97 -13.92
N SER A 247 -2.88 6.88 -14.87
CA SER A 247 -4.04 7.78 -14.91
C SER A 247 -5.18 7.12 -15.70
N HIS A 248 -5.94 6.25 -15.03
CA HIS A 248 -7.18 5.75 -15.59
C HIS A 248 -8.17 6.91 -15.70
N HIS A 249 -8.65 7.17 -16.93
CA HIS A 249 -9.67 8.17 -17.19
C HIS A 249 -11.03 7.60 -16.79
N ASN A 250 -11.81 8.42 -16.08
CA ASN A 250 -13.26 8.33 -16.03
C ASN A 250 -13.82 8.36 -17.45
N HIS A 251 -14.71 7.41 -17.76
CA HIS A 251 -15.84 7.69 -18.65
C HIS A 251 -17.04 8.03 -17.78
#